data_AF-A0A645DAH5-F1
#
_entry.id   AF-A0A645DAH5-F1
#
_cell.length_a   1.000
_cell.length_b   1.000
_cell.length_c   1.000
_cell.angle_alpha   90.00
_cell.angle_beta   90.00
_cell.angle_gamma   90.00
#
_symmetry.space_group_name_H-M   'P 1'
#
loop_
_entity.id
_entity.type
_entity.pdbx_description
1 polymer ?
#
loop_
_entity_poly.entity_id
_entity_poly.type
_entity_poly.pdbx_seq_one_letter_code
_entity_poly.pdbx_strand_id
1 'polypeptide(L)' 'MSQYGAKYMADNGCNYKTILNHYYKDIAIGNLDEKSKSE' A
#
# COMPACT_ATOMS: atom_id res chain seq x y z
N MET A 1 3.95 -1.64 8.57
CA MET A 1 3.72 -0.18 8.40
C MET A 1 3.54 0.47 9.77
N SER A 2 4.25 1.56 10.05
CA SER A 2 3.99 2.41 11.23
C SER A 2 2.92 3.44 10.88
N GLN A 3 1.90 3.58 11.73
CA GLN A 3 0.78 4.50 11.48
C GLN A 3 1.23 5.97 11.49
N TYR A 4 2.02 6.38 12.49
CA TYR A 4 2.55 7.75 12.55
C TYR A 4 3.50 8.06 11.40
N GLY A 5 4.33 7.09 10.99
CA GLY A 5 5.21 7.25 9.84
C GLY A 5 4.44 7.35 8.53
N ALA A 6 3.38 6.54 8.34
CA ALA A 6 2.49 6.66 7.19
C ALA A 6 1.77 8.02 7.16
N LYS A 7 1.31 8.53 8.32
CA LYS A 7 0.73 9.88 8.42
C LYS A 7 1.73 10.96 8.00
N TYR A 8 2.94 10.92 8.54
CA TYR A 8 3.99 11.86 8.17
C TYR A 8 4.28 11.82 6.66
N MET A 9 4.40 10.63 6.06
CA MET A 9 4.62 10.50 4.62
C MET A 9 3.45 11.07 3.81
N ALA A 10 2.21 10.85 4.24
CA ALA A 10 1.02 11.41 3.59
C ALA A 10 0.96 12.94 3.71
N ASP A 11 1.26 13.49 4.89
CA ASP A 11 1.34 14.94 5.14
C ASP A 11 2.42 15.61 4.26
N ASN A 12 3.45 14.85 3.86
CA ASN A 12 4.52 15.27 2.93
C ASN A 12 4.24 14.90 1.46
N GLY A 13 3.01 14.52 1.11
CA GLY A 13 2.58 14.30 -0.27
C GLY A 13 2.84 12.91 -0.85
N CYS A 14 3.27 11.94 -0.06
CA CYS A 14 3.37 10.55 -0.53
C CYS A 14 1.98 9.95 -0.72
N ASN A 15 1.77 9.28 -1.85
CA ASN A 15 0.56 8.49 -2.07
C ASN A 15 0.64 7.11 -1.39
N TYR A 16 -0.51 6.42 -1.32
CA TYR A 16 -0.61 5.11 -0.69
C TYR A 16 0.34 4.06 -1.28
N LYS A 17 0.59 4.07 -2.60
CA LYS A 17 1.51 3.12 -3.25
C LYS A 17 2.94 3.30 -2.74
N THR A 18 3.40 4.55 -2.66
CA THR A 18 4.73 4.89 -2.13
C THR A 18 4.86 4.50 -0.65
N ILE A 19 3.84 4.78 0.17
CA ILE A 19 3.84 4.43 1.59
C ILE A 19 3.86 2.90 1.77
N LEU A 20 3.04 2.16 1.01
CA LEU A 20 3.00 0.70 1.09
C LEU A 20 4.34 0.09 0.67
N ASN A 21 4.93 0.55 -0.43
CA ASN A 21 6.24 0.07 -0.91
C ASN A 21 7.39 0.40 0.05
N HIS A 22 7.30 1.48 0.82
CA HIS A 22 8.30 1.80 1.84
C HIS A 22 8.30 0.78 2.99
N TYR A 23 7.12 0.30 3.41
CA TYR A 23 6.99 -0.60 4.55
C TYR A 23 6.98 -2.08 4.20
N TYR A 24 6.61 -2.42 2.98
CA TYR A 24 6.52 -3.80 2.50
C TYR A 24 7.24 -3.88 1.15
N LYS A 25 8.39 -4.53 1.13
CA LYS A 25 9.15 -4.73 -0.10
C LYS A 25 8.46 -5.74 -1.00
N ASP A 26 8.57 -5.51 -2.31
CA ASP A 26 8.13 -6.45 -3.36
C ASP A 26 6.65 -6.85 -3.28
N ILE A 27 5.78 -5.90 -2.92
CA ILE A 27 4.34 -6.12 -2.86
C ILE A 27 3.64 -5.84 -4.19
N ALA A 28 2.55 -6.55 -4.42
CA ALA A 28 1.57 -6.25 -5.46
C ALA A 28 0.25 -5.79 -4.82
N ILE A 29 -0.41 -4.80 -5.41
CA ILE A 29 -1.73 -4.33 -4.99
C ILE A 29 -2.73 -4.87 -6.01
N GLY A 30 -3.71 -5.63 -5.54
CA GLY A 30 -4.74 -6.24 -6.38
C GLY A 30 -6.13 -6.06 -5.80
N ASN A 31 -7.15 -6.21 -6.65
CA ASN A 31 -8.55 -6.20 -6.24
C ASN A 31 -8.98 -7.60 -5.79
N LEU A 32 -9.75 -7.68 -4.71
CA LEU A 32 -10.23 -8.98 -4.20
C LEU A 32 -11.19 -9.68 -5.17
N ASP A 33 -11.98 -8.89 -5.90
CA ASP A 33 -12.95 -9.38 -6.88
C ASP A 33 -12.32 -10.02 -8.13
N GLU A 34 -11.02 -9.81 -8.35
CA GLU A 34 -10.28 -10.43 -9.45
C GLU A 34 -9.83 -11.86 -9.09
N LYS A 35 -9.64 -12.17 -7.81
CA LYS A 35 -9.20 -13.50 -7.35
C LYS A 35 -10.33 -14.53 -7.27
N SER A 36 -11.57 -14.08 -7.07
CA SER A 36 -12.75 -14.94 -6.97
C SER A 36 -13.27 -15.43 -8.33
N LYS A 37 -12.74 -14.92 -9.45
CA LYS A 37 -13.08 -15.36 -10.81
C LYS A 37 -12.10 -16.37 -11.41
N SER A 38 -11.09 -16.76 -10.65
CA SER A 38 -10.03 -17.70 -11.06
C SER A 38 -10.14 -19.09 -10.39
N GLU A 39 -11.27 -19.40 -9.76
CA GLU A 39 -11.59 -20.72 -9.18
C GLU A 39 -12.78 -21.39 -9.90
#